data_AF-A0A529MFH4-F1
#
_entry.id   AF-A0A529MFH4-F1
#
_cell.length_a   1.000
_cell.length_b   1.000
_cell.length_c   1.000
_cell.angle_alpha   90.00
_cell.angle_beta   90.00
_cell.angle_gamma   90.00
#
_symmetry.space_group_name_H-M   'P 1'
#
loop_
_entity.id
_entity.type
_entity.pdbx_description
1 polymer ?
#
loop_
_entity_poly.entity_id
_entity_poly.type
_entity_poly.pdbx_seq_one_letter_code
_entity_poly.pdbx_strand_id
1 'polypeptide(L)' 'MFDHIGFNVGNFEKSLAFYKAVFAPLDLGVLESGEGWAMLGGYSGRLWIGAFGPPPGPIHMAFR' A
#
# COMPACT_ATOMS: atom_id res chain seq x y z
N MET A 1 6.41 -12.10 -13.48
CA MET A 1 5.16 -12.10 -12.69
C MET A 1 5.45 -11.29 -11.43
N PHE A 2 4.68 -10.25 -11.14
CA PHE A 2 4.91 -9.41 -9.95
C PHE A 2 4.21 -10.04 -8.76
N ASP A 3 4.95 -10.28 -7.69
CA ASP A 3 4.43 -10.84 -6.44
C ASP A 3 3.90 -9.72 -5.54
N HIS A 4 4.77 -8.77 -5.17
CA HIS A 4 4.43 -7.58 -4.40
C HIS A 4 5.40 -6.42 -4.70
N ILE A 5 5.04 -5.22 -4.26
CA ILE A 5 5.93 -4.05 -4.21
C ILE A 5 5.77 -3.35 -2.85
N GLY A 6 6.86 -2.78 -2.33
CA GLY A 6 6.86 -2.00 -1.10
C GLY A 6 7.64 -0.70 -1.22
N PHE A 7 7.13 0.37 -0.62
CA PHE A 7 7.84 1.66 -0.57
C PHE A 7 7.43 2.51 0.64
N ASN A 8 8.30 3.46 0.99
CA ASN A 8 7.97 4.47 1.99
C ASN A 8 7.03 5.53 1.43
N VAL A 9 6.13 6.02 2.26
CA VAL A 9 5.22 7.14 2.00
C VAL A 9 5.54 8.30 2.93
N GLY A 10 5.28 9.54 2.50
CA GLY A 10 5.58 10.72 3.32
C GLY A 10 4.66 10.93 4.53
N ASN A 11 3.48 10.31 4.53
CA ASN A 11 2.58 10.28 5.68
C ASN A 11 1.77 8.97 5.66
N PHE A 12 1.93 8.16 6.71
CA PHE A 12 1.35 6.82 6.77
C PHE A 12 -0.18 6.87 6.82
N GLU A 13 -0.75 7.66 7.73
CA GLU A 13 -2.19 7.68 7.98
C GLU A 13 -2.98 8.16 6.76
N LYS A 14 -2.50 9.23 6.11
CA LYS A 14 -3.11 9.76 4.88
C LYS A 14 -3.01 8.78 3.73
N SER A 15 -1.85 8.13 3.57
CA SER A 15 -1.66 7.16 2.49
C SER A 15 -2.48 5.90 2.71
N LEU A 16 -2.56 5.40 3.95
CA LEU A 16 -3.39 4.25 4.31
C LEU A 16 -4.88 4.55 4.07
N ALA A 17 -5.36 5.73 4.47
CA ALA A 17 -6.74 6.15 4.20
C ALA A 17 -7.03 6.23 2.69
N PHE A 18 -6.09 6.80 1.91
CA PHE A 18 -6.20 6.86 0.45
C PHE A 18 -6.28 5.47 -0.19
N TYR A 19 -5.33 4.58 0.13
CA TYR A 19 -5.31 3.25 -0.47
C TYR A 19 -6.50 2.41 -0.04
N LYS A 20 -6.96 2.49 1.21
CA LYS A 20 -8.21 1.83 1.64
C LYS A 20 -9.41 2.28 0.80
N ALA A 21 -9.51 3.58 0.50
CA ALA A 21 -10.63 4.11 -0.28
C ALA A 21 -10.57 3.68 -1.76
N VAL A 22 -9.39 3.72 -2.39
CA VAL A 22 -9.26 3.37 -3.82
C VAL A 22 -9.26 1.87 -4.08
N PHE A 23 -8.93 1.05 -3.08
CA PHE A 23 -8.91 -0.41 -3.19
C PHE A 23 -10.27 -1.05 -2.88
N ALA A 24 -11.12 -0.37 -2.11
CA ALA A 24 -12.45 -0.89 -1.77
C ALA A 24 -13.30 -1.29 -3.00
N PRO A 25 -13.35 -0.53 -4.12
CA PRO A 25 -14.10 -0.94 -5.32
C PRO A 25 -13.53 -2.15 -6.06
N LEU A 26 -12.30 -2.57 -5.73
CA LEU A 26 -11.60 -3.71 -6.34
C LEU A 26 -11.62 -4.95 -5.44
N ASP A 27 -12.39 -4.91 -4.35
CA ASP A 27 -12.38 -5.93 -3.28
C ASP A 27 -10.98 -6.17 -2.70
N LEU A 28 -10.16 -5.12 -2.68
CA LEU A 28 -8.83 -5.09 -2.06
C LEU A 28 -8.89 -4.30 -0.75
N GLY A 29 -8.06 -4.67 0.22
CA GLY A 29 -8.06 -4.06 1.54
C GLY A 29 -6.75 -4.23 2.30
N VAL A 30 -6.75 -3.85 3.58
CA VAL A 30 -5.64 -4.10 4.49
C VAL A 30 -5.73 -5.54 4.98
N LEU A 31 -4.66 -6.30 4.75
CA LEU A 31 -4.56 -7.69 5.20
C LEU A 31 -3.81 -7.79 6.53
N GLU A 32 -2.80 -6.94 6.70
CA GLU A 32 -2.02 -6.85 7.92
C GLU A 32 -1.48 -5.42 8.08
N SER A 33 -1.29 -4.99 9.31
CA SER A 33 -0.70 -3.68 9.61
C SER A 33 -0.06 -3.67 10.99
N GLY A 34 0.96 -2.84 11.15
CA GLY A 34 1.58 -2.54 12.42
C GLY A 34 1.95 -1.07 12.52
N GLU A 35 2.78 -0.73 13.49
CA GLU A 35 3.20 0.65 13.70
C GLU A 35 3.97 1.17 12.47
N GLY A 36 3.38 2.16 11.79
CA GLY A 36 3.99 2.83 10.64
C GLY A 36 4.00 2.03 9.34
N TRP A 37 3.31 0.89 9.23
CA TRP A 37 3.25 0.09 8.01
C TRP A 37 1.93 -0.66 7.78
N ALA A 38 1.61 -0.95 6.53
CA ALA A 38 0.48 -1.78 6.14
C ALA A 38 0.77 -2.61 4.89
N MET A 39 0.25 -3.84 4.88
CA MET A 39 0.16 -4.74 3.73
C MET A 39 -1.28 -4.70 3.19
N LEU A 40 -1.42 -4.30 1.92
CA LEU A 40 -2.68 -4.21 1.21
C LEU A 40 -2.75 -5.18 0.03
N GLY A 41 -3.94 -5.72 -0.22
CA GLY A 41 -4.17 -6.68 -1.30
C GLY A 41 -5.51 -7.40 -1.17
N GLY A 42 -5.61 -8.55 -1.85
CA GLY A 42 -6.77 -9.44 -1.83
C GLY A 42 -6.44 -10.67 -0.97
N TYR A 43 -6.50 -11.87 -1.55
CA TYR A 43 -6.03 -13.07 -0.84
C TYR A 43 -4.53 -13.03 -0.47
N SER A 44 -3.72 -12.31 -1.26
CA SER A 44 -2.30 -12.09 -0.99
C SER A 44 -1.99 -10.59 -0.95
N GLY A 45 -1.01 -10.22 -0.13
CA GLY A 45 -0.47 -8.86 -0.09
C GLY A 45 0.22 -8.52 -1.41
N ARG A 46 -0.17 -7.41 -2.04
CA ARG A 46 0.40 -6.93 -3.31
C ARG A 46 1.13 -5.60 -3.17
N LEU A 47 0.70 -4.80 -2.20
CA LEU A 47 1.23 -3.47 -1.95
C LEU A 47 1.60 -3.32 -0.48
N TRP A 48 2.83 -2.92 -0.21
CA TRP A 48 3.29 -2.56 1.12
C TRP A 48 3.59 -1.08 1.17
N ILE A 49 3.06 -0.39 2.17
CA ILE A 49 3.42 1.00 2.46
C ILE A 49 4.00 1.09 3.87
N GLY A 50 5.04 1.90 4.04
CA GLY A 50 5.65 2.19 5.33
C GLY A 50 6.01 3.66 5.47
N ALA A 51 6.31 4.13 6.67
CA ALA A 51 6.80 5.50 6.91
C ALA A 51 8.08 5.49 7.75
N PHE A 52 9.08 4.72 7.31
CA PHE A 52 10.36 4.55 8.03
C PHE A 52 11.52 5.36 7.40
N GLY A 53 11.22 6.19 6.40
CA GLY A 53 12.23 6.94 5.65
C GLY A 53 11.61 7.78 4.54
N PRO A 54 12.43 8.47 3.74
CA PRO A 54 11.94 9.29 2.63
C PRO A 54 11.21 8.43 1.60
N PRO A 55 10.10 8.93 1.01
CA PRO A 55 9.47 8.26 -0.12
C PRO A 55 10.38 8.25 -1.35
N PRO A 56 10.24 7.26 -2.24
CA PRO A 56 10.96 7.26 -3.52
C PRO A 56 10.49 8.40 -4.43
N GLY A 57 11.18 8.58 -5.56
CA GLY A 57 10.67 9.41 -6.66
C GLY A 57 9.37 8.86 -7.26
N PRO A 58 8.81 9.50 -8.30
CA PRO A 58 7.55 9.07 -8.91
C PRO A 58 7.59 7.60 -9.38
N ILE A 59 6.59 6.81 -8.98
CA ILE A 59 6.41 5.42 -9.41
C ILE A 59 5.04 5.31 -10.09
N HIS A 60 4.99 4.60 -11.21
CA HIS A 60 3.73 4.20 -11.84
C HIS A 60 3.36 2.78 -11.43
N MET A 61 2.13 2.58 -10.96
CA MET A 61 1.56 1.28 -10.62
C MET A 61 0.15 1.21 -11.20
N ALA A 62 -0.23 0.04 -11.71
CA ALA A 62 -1.56 -0.24 -12.23
C ALA A 62 -2.13 -1.49 -11.57
N PHE A 63 -3.42 -1.43 -11.23
CA PHE A 63 -4.17 -2.52 -10.60
C PHE A 63 -5.23 -3.03 -11.58
N ARG A 64 -5.44 -4.34 -11.59
CA ARG A 64 -6.49 -5.00 -12.39
C ARG A 64 -7.77 -5.05 -11.57
#